data_AF-A0A7S2XEA3-F1
#
_entry.id   AF-A0A7S2XEA3-F1
#
_cell.length_a   1.000
_cell.length_b   1.000
_cell.length_c   1.000
_cell.angle_alpha   90.00
_cell.angle_beta   90.00
_cell.angle_gamma   90.00
#
_symmetry.space_group_name_H-M   'P 1'
#
loop_
_entity.id
_entity.type
_entity.pdbx_description
1 polymer ?
#
loop_
_entity_poly.entity_id
_entity_poly.type
_entity_poly.pdbx_seq_one_letter_code
_entity_poly.pdbx_strand_id
1 'polypeptide(L)'
;KKKQRLLQVKSELISAISIASGTPAKTSPMPISLVFLCISFAVTAKKKHRAVPTLGIDGDIGDTLTSVFTKYYAKPKTMAEASAAGYSPVDGTCDPALGIAYTVGGTLSKATPEHIYFTEDGLLAGVGVDVYGSVKPSLVAQGYFIKKASNRYHISVTFREAGLLCISGGSAPVVIGDRLIVNAGALALAMPVTEQGAIASNFSRGSCFDGMGWHYFKDISGASTQEKMNFPLAAENLLPVVLMFHNGALNAIFFASTDVQQQMFPPRTNGWEPIPLPNPLMCGNWCDEDCGFQGTYIWSTQHWYFHDYTTVKCPATASCKTSGLICCEK
;
A
#
# COMPACT_ATOMS: atom_id res chain seq x y z
N LYS A 1 -35.19 -37.28 14.39
CA LYS A 1 -36.01 -36.17 13.82
C LYS A 1 -35.24 -34.90 13.39
N LYS A 2 -33.97 -34.66 13.79
CA LYS A 2 -33.14 -33.56 13.23
C LYS A 2 -32.16 -33.96 12.11
N LYS A 3 -31.99 -35.26 11.83
CA LYS A 3 -31.12 -35.78 10.75
C LYS A 3 -31.86 -36.10 9.42
N GLN A 4 -33.19 -36.05 9.41
CA GLN A 4 -34.02 -36.26 8.21
C GLN A 4 -34.42 -34.96 7.50
N ARG A 5 -34.15 -33.78 8.09
CA ARG A 5 -34.37 -32.48 7.44
C ARG A 5 -33.18 -31.97 6.61
N LEU A 6 -32.03 -32.66 6.66
CA LEU A 6 -30.84 -32.28 5.89
C LEU A 6 -30.70 -33.02 4.53
N LEU A 7 -31.58 -34.00 4.28
CA LEU A 7 -31.59 -34.79 3.04
C LEU A 7 -32.71 -34.39 2.07
N GLN A 8 -33.57 -33.44 2.45
CA GLN A 8 -34.71 -32.99 1.64
C GLN A 8 -34.47 -31.64 0.93
N VAL A 9 -33.31 -31.00 1.14
CA VAL A 9 -32.91 -29.75 0.45
C VAL A 9 -31.86 -30.01 -0.65
N LYS A 10 -31.35 -31.25 -0.77
CA LYS A 10 -30.39 -31.64 -1.83
C LYS A 10 -31.04 -32.18 -3.12
N SER A 11 -32.37 -32.14 -3.23
CA SER A 11 -33.12 -32.82 -4.30
C SER A 11 -33.81 -31.88 -5.31
N GLU A 12 -33.67 -30.56 -5.19
CA GLU A 12 -34.35 -29.61 -6.09
C GLU A 12 -33.40 -28.68 -6.88
N LEU A 13 -32.12 -29.04 -7.03
CA LEU A 13 -31.17 -28.29 -7.86
C LEU A 13 -30.47 -29.14 -8.94
N ILE A 14 -31.14 -30.20 -9.40
CA ILE A 14 -30.74 -30.99 -10.58
C ILE A 14 -31.97 -31.21 -11.45
N SER A 15 -32.38 -30.15 -12.15
CA SER A 15 -33.24 -30.23 -13.35
C SER A 15 -33.31 -28.85 -14.02
N ALA A 16 -32.21 -28.46 -14.64
CA ALA A 16 -32.21 -27.57 -15.80
C ALA A 16 -30.82 -27.62 -16.43
N ILE A 17 -30.77 -27.58 -17.75
CA ILE A 17 -29.58 -27.61 -18.62
C ILE A 17 -29.23 -29.02 -19.11
N SER A 18 -29.99 -29.44 -20.13
CA SER A 18 -29.44 -30.15 -21.26
C SER A 18 -29.93 -29.44 -22.53
N ILE A 19 -29.02 -29.23 -23.49
CA ILE A 19 -29.19 -29.32 -24.96
C ILE A 19 -28.34 -28.28 -25.72
N ALA A 20 -27.29 -28.84 -26.33
CA ALA A 20 -26.78 -28.67 -27.70
C ALA A 20 -26.09 -27.37 -28.16
N SER A 21 -24.79 -27.53 -28.48
CA SER A 21 -24.23 -27.62 -29.86
C SER A 21 -22.69 -27.58 -29.71
N GLY A 22 -21.81 -28.32 -30.39
CA GLY A 22 -21.81 -28.92 -31.72
C GLY A 22 -20.45 -28.57 -32.38
N THR A 23 -19.41 -29.37 -32.17
CA THR A 23 -18.11 -29.38 -32.91
C THR A 23 -18.27 -30.21 -34.21
N PRO A 24 -17.48 -30.09 -35.31
CA PRO A 24 -16.00 -30.12 -35.31
C PRO A 24 -15.22 -29.43 -36.48
N ALA A 25 -13.88 -29.62 -36.42
CA ALA A 25 -12.74 -29.22 -37.24
C ALA A 25 -12.77 -29.38 -38.79
N LYS A 26 -11.90 -28.63 -39.52
CA LYS A 26 -10.76 -29.16 -40.34
C LYS A 26 -10.11 -28.15 -41.34
N THR A 27 -8.76 -28.14 -41.32
CA THR A 27 -7.74 -28.13 -42.43
C THR A 27 -7.56 -27.01 -43.49
N SER A 28 -6.28 -26.68 -43.69
CA SER A 28 -5.49 -25.84 -44.64
C SER A 28 -5.47 -26.30 -46.14
N PRO A 29 -4.62 -25.81 -47.12
CA PRO A 29 -3.57 -24.75 -47.20
C PRO A 29 -3.47 -23.88 -48.54
N MET A 30 -2.50 -22.90 -48.56
CA MET A 30 -1.67 -22.34 -49.70
C MET A 30 -2.28 -21.44 -50.81
N PRO A 31 -1.48 -20.72 -51.66
CA PRO A 31 -0.18 -20.00 -51.49
C PRO A 31 -0.13 -18.58 -52.17
N ILE A 32 1.06 -17.92 -52.13
CA ILE A 32 1.68 -17.00 -53.13
C ILE A 32 2.17 -15.63 -52.60
N SER A 33 3.51 -15.52 -52.57
CA SER A 33 4.44 -14.41 -52.87
C SER A 33 4.10 -12.94 -52.58
N LEU A 34 4.98 -12.24 -51.83
CA LEU A 34 5.92 -11.23 -52.38
C LEU A 34 6.84 -10.63 -51.29
N VAL A 35 8.16 -10.70 -51.55
CA VAL A 35 9.23 -9.70 -51.32
C VAL A 35 9.06 -8.70 -50.16
N PHE A 36 9.91 -8.78 -49.14
CA PHE A 36 10.38 -7.59 -48.40
C PHE A 36 11.82 -7.73 -47.90
N LEU A 37 12.69 -6.97 -48.55
CA LEU A 37 13.84 -6.21 -48.07
C LEU A 37 14.37 -6.50 -46.64
N CYS A 38 15.59 -7.06 -46.57
CA CYS A 38 16.41 -7.05 -45.37
C CYS A 38 16.80 -5.62 -45.00
N ILE A 39 16.19 -5.07 -43.93
CA ILE A 39 16.72 -3.91 -43.22
C ILE A 39 17.21 -4.41 -41.86
N SER A 40 18.53 -4.40 -41.68
CA SER A 40 19.19 -4.64 -40.40
C SER A 40 18.88 -3.48 -39.45
N PHE A 41 17.91 -3.66 -38.55
CA PHE A 41 17.75 -2.77 -37.40
C PHE A 41 18.63 -3.28 -36.24
N ALA A 42 19.70 -2.54 -35.97
CA ALA A 42 20.39 -2.64 -34.70
C ALA A 42 19.42 -2.23 -33.58
N VAL A 43 18.95 -3.21 -32.80
CA VAL A 43 18.17 -2.97 -31.58
C VAL A 43 19.12 -2.41 -30.52
N THR A 44 19.29 -1.10 -30.50
CA THR A 44 19.79 -0.42 -29.30
C THR A 44 18.64 -0.35 -28.32
N ALA A 45 18.67 -1.21 -27.30
CA ALA A 45 17.76 -1.16 -26.18
C ALA A 45 17.98 0.15 -25.39
N LYS A 46 17.35 1.24 -25.83
CA LYS A 46 17.17 2.43 -24.99
C LYS A 46 16.17 2.05 -23.91
N LYS A 47 16.65 1.83 -22.68
CA LYS A 47 15.83 1.90 -21.47
C LYS A 47 15.12 3.25 -21.50
N LYS A 48 13.83 3.24 -21.88
CA LYS A 48 12.94 4.38 -21.72
C LYS A 48 12.76 4.56 -20.22
N HIS A 49 13.54 5.46 -19.62
CA HIS A 49 13.17 6.02 -18.33
C HIS A 49 11.84 6.72 -18.54
N ARG A 50 10.78 6.08 -18.03
CA ARG A 50 9.42 6.60 -18.06
C ARG A 50 9.46 7.91 -17.27
N ALA A 51 9.10 9.02 -17.91
CA ALA A 51 9.00 10.31 -17.25
C ALA A 51 8.04 10.17 -16.05
N VAL A 52 8.52 10.53 -14.87
CA VAL A 52 7.75 10.51 -13.63
C VAL A 52 6.77 11.69 -13.69
N PRO A 53 5.45 11.48 -13.52
CA PRO A 53 4.47 12.55 -13.55
C PRO A 53 4.75 13.58 -12.45
N THR A 54 4.54 14.85 -12.78
CA THR A 54 4.71 16.03 -11.92
C THR A 54 3.86 15.95 -10.65
N LEU A 55 4.58 15.81 -9.52
CA LEU A 55 4.49 16.42 -8.18
C LEU A 55 3.15 17.01 -7.68
N GLY A 56 2.93 16.89 -6.35
CA GLY A 56 1.78 17.46 -5.61
C GLY A 56 1.58 18.95 -5.86
N ILE A 57 0.42 19.49 -5.48
CA ILE A 57 -0.07 20.82 -5.93
C ILE A 57 0.96 21.95 -5.73
N ASP A 58 1.91 21.82 -4.79
CA ASP A 58 3.08 22.70 -4.60
C ASP A 58 4.44 21.97 -4.47
N GLY A 59 4.48 20.68 -4.79
CA GLY A 59 5.68 19.84 -4.73
C GLY A 59 6.05 19.27 -3.35
N ASP A 60 5.35 19.61 -2.27
CA ASP A 60 5.47 18.95 -0.96
C ASP A 60 4.29 17.99 -0.71
N ILE A 61 4.56 16.89 -0.01
CA ILE A 61 3.57 15.91 0.46
C ILE A 61 2.85 16.41 1.71
N GLY A 62 3.47 17.24 2.54
CA GLY A 62 2.83 17.74 3.76
C GLY A 62 3.80 18.40 4.73
N ASP A 63 3.28 18.78 5.90
CA ASP A 63 3.99 19.55 6.92
C ASP A 63 4.02 18.88 8.30
N THR A 64 3.27 17.80 8.48
CA THR A 64 3.19 17.02 9.72
C THR A 64 3.60 15.57 9.49
N LEU A 65 4.00 14.88 10.56
CA LEU A 65 4.18 13.44 10.53
C LEU A 65 3.59 12.86 11.82
N THR A 66 2.49 12.13 11.69
CA THR A 66 1.90 11.40 12.82
C THR A 66 1.61 9.97 12.41
N SER A 67 1.50 9.07 13.39
CA SER A 67 1.15 7.67 13.13
C SER A 67 0.09 7.13 14.10
N VAL A 68 -0.46 5.97 13.76
CA VAL A 68 -1.50 5.25 14.51
C VAL A 68 -2.85 5.98 14.49
N PHE A 69 -3.83 5.38 13.83
CA PHE A 69 -5.21 5.84 13.84
C PHE A 69 -5.77 5.93 15.26
N THR A 70 -6.57 6.97 15.53
CA THR A 70 -7.16 7.33 16.84
C THR A 70 -6.19 7.79 17.92
N LYS A 71 -4.88 7.59 17.75
CA LYS A 71 -3.85 8.02 18.71
C LYS A 71 -3.02 9.18 18.20
N TYR A 72 -2.72 9.21 16.90
CA TYR A 72 -2.01 10.30 16.21
C TYR A 72 -0.72 10.68 16.91
N TYR A 73 0.12 9.69 17.19
CA TYR A 73 1.42 9.91 17.83
C TYR A 73 2.29 10.75 16.90
N ALA A 74 2.71 11.93 17.35
CA ALA A 74 3.66 12.76 16.63
C ALA A 74 4.99 12.01 16.41
N LYS A 75 5.56 12.18 15.22
CA LYS A 75 6.80 11.55 14.80
C LYS A 75 7.84 12.60 14.43
N PRO A 76 9.13 12.33 14.68
CA PRO A 76 10.19 13.24 14.32
C PRO A 76 10.30 13.40 12.80
N LYS A 77 10.50 14.64 12.36
CA LYS A 77 10.74 15.03 10.96
C LYS A 77 12.20 15.39 10.70
N THR A 78 13.01 15.53 11.76
CA THR A 78 14.46 15.70 11.65
C THR A 78 15.21 14.71 12.54
N MET A 79 16.49 14.45 12.25
CA MET A 79 17.35 13.66 13.13
C MET A 79 17.44 14.26 14.55
N ALA A 80 17.49 15.58 14.66
CA ALA A 80 17.55 16.26 15.96
C ALA A 80 16.29 16.00 16.79
N GLU A 81 15.11 16.11 16.17
CA GLU A 81 13.84 15.74 16.80
C GLU A 81 13.81 14.25 17.17
N ALA A 82 14.35 13.38 16.30
CA ALA A 82 14.40 11.94 16.53
C ALA A 82 15.25 11.61 17.76
N SER A 83 16.47 12.13 17.84
CA SER A 83 17.34 11.96 19.00
C SER A 83 16.71 12.50 20.29
N ALA A 84 16.06 13.67 20.23
CA ALA A 84 15.34 14.22 21.38
C ALA A 84 14.17 13.35 21.83
N ALA A 85 13.53 12.63 20.90
CA ALA A 85 12.45 11.69 21.17
C ALA A 85 12.92 10.26 21.54
N GLY A 86 14.23 10.04 21.74
CA GLY A 86 14.79 8.74 22.12
C GLY A 86 14.96 7.75 20.96
N TYR A 87 14.92 8.24 19.71
CA TYR A 87 15.32 7.45 18.55
C TYR A 87 16.84 7.51 18.38
N SER A 88 17.41 6.38 17.96
CA SER A 88 18.82 6.25 17.63
C SER A 88 18.97 5.58 16.27
N PRO A 89 20.09 5.83 15.56
CA PRO A 89 20.37 5.13 14.32
C PRO A 89 20.46 3.61 14.58
N VAL A 90 19.97 2.80 13.64
CA VAL A 90 19.98 1.34 13.76
C VAL A 90 21.40 0.78 13.59
N ASP A 91 22.08 1.18 12.52
CA ASP A 91 23.48 0.81 12.23
C ASP A 91 24.36 2.03 11.88
N GLY A 92 23.77 3.23 11.81
CA GLY A 92 24.45 4.49 11.46
C GLY A 92 24.88 4.61 10.00
N THR A 93 24.58 3.62 9.16
CA THR A 93 24.98 3.63 7.75
C THR A 93 23.88 4.26 6.90
N CYS A 94 24.27 5.19 6.00
CA CYS A 94 23.33 5.74 5.05
C CYS A 94 23.10 4.76 3.88
N ASP A 95 21.85 4.34 3.69
CA ASP A 95 21.43 3.57 2.51
C ASP A 95 21.13 4.53 1.36
N PRO A 96 21.76 4.40 0.17
CA PRO A 96 21.59 5.34 -0.94
C PRO A 96 20.17 5.38 -1.52
N ALA A 97 19.30 4.44 -1.16
CA ALA A 97 17.90 4.43 -1.58
C ALA A 97 16.91 4.80 -0.45
N LEU A 98 17.32 4.73 0.82
CA LEU A 98 16.42 4.98 1.95
C LEU A 98 16.88 6.13 2.87
N GLY A 99 18.18 6.36 3.02
CA GLY A 99 18.77 7.24 4.02
C GLY A 99 19.26 6.48 5.26
N ILE A 100 19.49 7.21 6.35
CA ILE A 100 19.90 6.66 7.64
C ILE A 100 18.65 6.24 8.42
N ALA A 101 18.54 4.97 8.76
CA ALA A 101 17.40 4.42 9.50
C ALA A 101 17.52 4.73 11.00
N TYR A 102 16.46 5.30 11.58
CA TYR A 102 16.29 5.51 13.01
C TYR A 102 15.11 4.70 13.54
N THR A 103 15.26 4.20 14.77
CA THR A 103 14.17 3.56 15.54
C THR A 103 14.33 3.89 17.02
N VAL A 104 13.28 3.67 17.81
CA VAL A 104 13.31 3.92 19.26
C VAL A 104 14.39 3.05 19.90
N GLY A 105 15.37 3.68 20.57
CA GLY A 105 16.51 3.00 21.19
C GLY A 105 17.50 2.34 20.22
N GLY A 106 17.37 2.55 18.91
CA GLY A 106 18.32 2.04 17.90
C GLY A 106 18.26 0.54 17.65
N THR A 107 17.35 -0.20 18.27
CA THR A 107 17.22 -1.66 18.08
C THR A 107 15.83 -2.02 17.58
N LEU A 108 15.78 -2.60 16.38
CA LEU A 108 14.55 -3.08 15.77
C LEU A 108 14.07 -4.36 16.46
N SER A 109 12.79 -4.40 16.77
CA SER A 109 12.14 -5.56 17.37
C SER A 109 10.66 -5.59 16.98
N LYS A 110 9.95 -6.70 17.30
CA LYS A 110 8.49 -6.73 17.12
C LYS A 110 7.81 -5.63 17.94
N ALA A 111 8.38 -5.18 19.06
CA ALA A 111 7.82 -4.11 19.88
C ALA A 111 8.11 -2.69 19.34
N THR A 112 9.19 -2.56 18.56
CA THR A 112 9.67 -1.30 17.95
C THR A 112 10.02 -1.54 16.47
N PRO A 113 9.02 -1.86 15.62
CA PRO A 113 9.28 -2.26 14.24
C PRO A 113 9.39 -1.07 13.29
N GLU A 114 9.04 0.14 13.74
CA GLU A 114 9.01 1.35 12.93
C GLU A 114 10.41 1.83 12.59
N HIS A 115 10.57 2.27 11.35
CA HIS A 115 11.72 2.99 10.83
C HIS A 115 11.29 4.40 10.43
N ILE A 116 12.08 5.38 10.82
CA ILE A 116 12.05 6.72 10.23
C ILE A 116 13.41 6.92 9.58
N TYR A 117 13.41 7.27 8.31
CA TYR A 117 14.64 7.47 7.55
C TYR A 117 14.94 8.95 7.43
N PHE A 118 16.21 9.30 7.51
CA PHE A 118 16.67 10.66 7.33
C PHE A 118 17.79 10.75 6.30
N THR A 119 17.90 11.88 5.61
CA THR A 119 19.06 12.19 4.76
C THR A 119 20.31 12.41 5.62
N GLU A 120 21.50 12.43 5.03
CA GLU A 120 22.76 12.76 5.71
C GLU A 120 22.68 14.11 6.46
N ASP A 121 21.97 15.10 5.89
CA ASP A 121 21.73 16.42 6.51
C ASP A 121 20.58 16.43 7.53
N GLY A 122 19.98 15.27 7.81
CA GLY A 122 18.99 15.09 8.86
C GLY A 122 17.55 15.45 8.49
N LEU A 123 17.21 15.58 7.21
CA LEU A 123 15.85 15.80 6.72
C LEU A 123 15.08 14.48 6.61
N LEU A 124 13.77 14.46 6.87
CA LEU A 124 12.94 13.26 6.69
C LEU A 124 13.05 12.71 5.27
N ALA A 125 13.50 11.46 5.13
CA ALA A 125 13.70 10.79 3.85
C ALA A 125 12.64 9.72 3.55
N GLY A 126 11.94 9.22 4.56
CA GLY A 126 10.95 8.16 4.38
C GLY A 126 10.52 7.52 5.70
N VAL A 127 9.61 6.56 5.60
CA VAL A 127 9.14 5.74 6.72
C VAL A 127 9.11 4.27 6.30
N GLY A 128 9.20 3.37 7.26
CA GLY A 128 9.08 1.94 7.01
C GLY A 128 8.72 1.15 8.25
N VAL A 129 8.48 -0.13 8.06
CA VAL A 129 8.13 -1.03 9.15
C VAL A 129 8.64 -2.45 8.90
N ASP A 130 9.17 -3.05 9.95
CA ASP A 130 9.45 -4.48 9.99
C ASP A 130 8.17 -5.26 10.31
N VAL A 131 7.81 -6.19 9.43
CA VAL A 131 6.71 -7.14 9.59
C VAL A 131 7.26 -8.47 10.08
N TYR A 132 6.70 -8.97 11.17
CA TYR A 132 7.08 -10.23 11.81
C TYR A 132 6.04 -11.31 11.54
N GLY A 133 6.49 -12.49 11.11
CA GLY A 133 5.62 -13.62 10.78
C GLY A 133 5.94 -14.21 9.42
N SER A 134 4.90 -14.49 8.65
CA SER A 134 4.93 -15.12 7.33
C SER A 134 4.35 -14.18 6.28
N VAL A 135 5.23 -13.58 5.48
CA VAL A 135 4.80 -12.89 4.25
C VAL A 135 4.70 -13.91 3.11
N LYS A 136 3.64 -13.78 2.30
CA LYS A 136 3.41 -14.64 1.13
C LYS A 136 4.63 -14.59 0.19
N PRO A 137 5.16 -15.74 -0.26
CA PRO A 137 6.37 -15.77 -1.10
C PRO A 137 6.24 -14.96 -2.40
N SER A 138 5.04 -14.89 -2.98
CA SER A 138 4.76 -14.09 -4.18
C SER A 138 5.02 -12.59 -3.97
N LEU A 139 4.69 -12.05 -2.79
CA LEU A 139 4.93 -10.64 -2.47
C LEU A 139 6.41 -10.33 -2.26
N VAL A 140 7.15 -11.28 -1.67
CA VAL A 140 8.60 -11.18 -1.49
C VAL A 140 9.31 -11.27 -2.85
N ALA A 141 8.92 -12.21 -3.70
CA ALA A 141 9.49 -12.39 -5.03
C ALA A 141 9.26 -11.18 -5.94
N GLN A 142 8.13 -10.49 -5.77
CA GLN A 142 7.82 -9.24 -6.48
C GLN A 142 8.47 -8.00 -5.84
N GLY A 143 9.14 -8.13 -4.70
CA GLY A 143 9.84 -7.02 -4.05
C GLY A 143 8.96 -6.08 -3.22
N TYR A 144 7.69 -6.41 -2.98
CA TYR A 144 6.82 -5.64 -2.08
C TYR A 144 7.24 -5.75 -0.62
N PHE A 145 7.87 -6.86 -0.25
CA PHE A 145 8.49 -7.05 1.06
C PHE A 145 9.92 -7.56 0.90
N ILE A 146 10.85 -6.98 1.65
CA ILE A 146 12.26 -7.36 1.65
C ILE A 146 12.53 -8.30 2.82
N LYS A 147 12.97 -9.53 2.55
CA LYS A 147 13.28 -10.48 3.63
C LYS A 147 14.56 -10.07 4.36
N LYS A 148 14.46 -9.82 5.67
CA LYS A 148 15.58 -9.44 6.55
C LYS A 148 16.06 -10.58 7.45
N ALA A 149 15.17 -11.51 7.81
CA ALA A 149 15.49 -12.72 8.54
C ALA A 149 14.48 -13.84 8.21
N SER A 150 14.52 -14.97 8.92
CA SER A 150 13.61 -16.11 8.68
C SER A 150 12.13 -15.73 8.77
N ASN A 151 11.75 -14.90 9.74
CA ASN A 151 10.39 -14.46 10.03
C ASN A 151 10.26 -12.92 10.11
N ARG A 152 11.19 -12.19 9.49
CA ARG A 152 11.23 -10.73 9.51
C ARG A 152 11.37 -10.18 8.09
N TYR A 153 10.44 -9.32 7.74
CA TYR A 153 10.32 -8.69 6.44
C TYR A 153 10.24 -7.20 6.62
N HIS A 154 10.62 -6.44 5.61
CA HIS A 154 10.65 -4.99 5.66
C HIS A 154 9.89 -4.41 4.48
N ILE A 155 9.15 -3.33 4.74
CA ILE A 155 8.55 -2.49 3.71
C ILE A 155 8.79 -1.02 4.07
N SER A 156 9.13 -0.20 3.09
CA SER A 156 9.37 1.23 3.26
C SER A 156 8.78 2.05 2.12
N VAL A 157 8.59 3.34 2.39
CA VAL A 157 8.26 4.37 1.42
C VAL A 157 9.25 5.52 1.55
N THR A 158 9.97 5.81 0.48
CA THR A 158 10.93 6.91 0.39
C THR A 158 10.25 8.16 -0.15
N PHE A 159 10.55 9.32 0.44
CA PHE A 159 9.94 10.61 0.16
C PHE A 159 10.77 11.56 -0.70
N ARG A 160 12.05 11.21 -0.93
CA ARG A 160 13.02 12.04 -1.65
C ARG A 160 13.73 11.24 -2.73
N GLU A 161 14.41 11.94 -3.62
CA GLU A 161 15.26 11.29 -4.62
C GLU A 161 16.54 10.72 -4.02
N ALA A 162 16.99 9.58 -4.55
CA ALA A 162 18.17 8.86 -4.09
C ALA A 162 19.44 9.72 -4.05
N GLY A 163 19.57 10.66 -5.00
CA GLY A 163 20.73 11.56 -5.09
C GLY A 163 20.92 12.51 -3.91
N LEU A 164 19.89 12.71 -3.07
CA LEU A 164 19.93 13.60 -1.91
C LEU A 164 20.08 12.85 -0.57
N LEU A 165 19.99 11.53 -0.56
CA LEU A 165 19.84 10.77 0.69
C LEU A 165 21.15 10.69 1.49
N CYS A 166 22.27 10.44 0.82
CA CYS A 166 23.57 10.17 1.46
C CYS A 166 24.65 11.16 1.04
N ILE A 167 24.26 12.39 0.73
CA ILE A 167 25.19 13.49 0.44
C ILE A 167 24.94 14.62 1.44
N SER A 168 26.02 15.27 1.88
CA SER A 168 25.93 16.45 2.74
C SER A 168 25.76 17.72 1.92
N GLY A 169 25.10 18.73 2.50
CA GLY A 169 24.84 20.02 1.86
C GLY A 169 23.69 20.00 0.84
N GLY A 170 22.89 18.94 0.82
CA GLY A 170 21.67 18.84 0.04
C GLY A 170 20.53 19.59 0.74
N SER A 171 20.25 20.83 0.33
CA SER A 171 19.02 21.51 0.76
C SER A 171 17.84 21.04 -0.09
N ALA A 172 16.76 20.62 0.55
CA ALA A 172 15.48 20.44 -0.12
C ALA A 172 14.44 21.32 0.59
N PRO A 173 13.67 22.15 -0.15
CA PRO A 173 12.76 23.13 0.44
C PRO A 173 11.50 22.50 1.07
N VAL A 174 11.28 21.19 0.87
CA VAL A 174 10.08 20.46 1.30
C VAL A 174 10.30 19.72 2.61
N VAL A 175 9.30 19.79 3.49
CA VAL A 175 9.33 19.27 4.86
C VAL A 175 9.30 17.74 4.85
N ILE A 176 8.28 17.15 4.22
CA ILE A 176 8.15 15.69 4.17
C ILE A 176 8.90 15.11 2.96
N GLY A 177 8.69 15.72 1.79
CA GLY A 177 9.23 15.23 0.53
C GLY A 177 8.26 15.47 -0.62
N ASP A 178 8.60 15.00 -1.80
CA ASP A 178 7.91 15.35 -3.04
C ASP A 178 7.36 14.12 -3.78
N ARG A 179 7.71 12.92 -3.34
CA ARG A 179 7.35 11.65 -4.00
C ARG A 179 7.07 10.54 -3.00
N LEU A 180 6.47 9.46 -3.46
CA LEU A 180 6.38 8.22 -2.69
C LEU A 180 6.96 7.09 -3.53
N ILE A 181 7.99 6.41 -3.02
CA ILE A 181 8.60 5.26 -3.69
C ILE A 181 8.64 4.06 -2.73
N VAL A 182 7.88 3.01 -3.04
CA VAL A 182 7.88 1.78 -2.23
C VAL A 182 9.16 1.00 -2.48
N ASN A 183 9.88 0.69 -1.41
CA ASN A 183 11.14 -0.07 -1.41
C ASN A 183 12.11 0.42 -2.50
N ALA A 184 12.53 1.69 -2.42
CA ALA A 184 13.29 2.36 -3.47
C ALA A 184 14.58 1.63 -3.91
N GLY A 185 15.22 0.86 -3.01
CA GLY A 185 16.41 0.07 -3.32
C GLY A 185 16.13 -1.31 -3.95
N ALA A 186 14.86 -1.67 -4.15
CA ALA A 186 14.44 -2.97 -4.66
C ALA A 186 13.35 -2.82 -5.72
N LEU A 187 12.08 -2.80 -5.31
CA LEU A 187 10.93 -2.69 -6.23
C LEU A 187 10.89 -1.32 -6.92
N ALA A 188 11.24 -0.25 -6.19
CA ALA A 188 11.21 1.13 -6.68
C ALA A 188 9.86 1.52 -7.32
N LEU A 189 8.75 1.07 -6.72
CA LEU A 189 7.41 1.39 -7.23
C LEU A 189 7.07 2.83 -6.85
N ALA A 190 7.05 3.72 -7.86
CA ALA A 190 6.55 5.07 -7.71
C ALA A 190 5.03 5.05 -7.49
N MET A 191 4.60 5.69 -6.40
CA MET A 191 3.21 5.81 -6.00
C MET A 191 2.71 7.23 -6.30
N PRO A 192 1.44 7.37 -6.69
CA PRO A 192 0.86 8.68 -6.97
C PRO A 192 0.71 9.51 -5.68
N VAL A 193 1.03 10.79 -5.78
CA VAL A 193 0.87 11.79 -4.70
C VAL A 193 -0.36 12.69 -4.90
N THR A 194 -1.15 12.42 -5.95
CA THR A 194 -2.43 13.08 -6.21
C THR A 194 -3.52 12.05 -6.48
N GLU A 195 -4.75 12.41 -6.14
CA GLU A 195 -5.93 11.54 -6.34
C GLU A 195 -6.12 11.18 -7.81
N GLN A 196 -5.96 12.16 -8.71
CA GLN A 196 -6.02 11.94 -10.16
C GLN A 196 -4.91 10.99 -10.64
N GLY A 197 -3.71 11.08 -10.05
CA GLY A 197 -2.63 10.15 -10.32
C GLY A 197 -2.94 8.73 -9.87
N ALA A 198 -3.65 8.58 -8.74
CA ALA A 198 -4.13 7.29 -8.24
C ALA A 198 -5.14 6.65 -9.19
N ILE A 199 -6.13 7.42 -9.64
CA ILE A 199 -7.11 6.99 -10.65
C ILE A 199 -6.37 6.55 -11.91
N ALA A 200 -5.49 7.39 -12.46
CA ALA A 200 -4.70 7.06 -13.66
C ALA A 200 -3.79 5.83 -13.49
N SER A 201 -3.46 5.47 -12.26
CA SER A 201 -2.63 4.31 -11.91
C SER A 201 -3.44 3.08 -11.49
N ASN A 202 -4.75 3.07 -11.78
CA ASN A 202 -5.71 2.00 -11.48
C ASN A 202 -5.80 1.66 -9.99
N PHE A 203 -5.76 2.68 -9.13
CA PHE A 203 -6.22 2.52 -7.76
C PHE A 203 -7.74 2.67 -7.72
N SER A 204 -8.41 1.74 -7.06
CA SER A 204 -9.85 1.80 -6.82
C SER A 204 -10.12 2.58 -5.53
N ARG A 205 -11.03 3.54 -5.62
CA ARG A 205 -11.47 4.34 -4.47
C ARG A 205 -12.35 3.49 -3.55
N GLY A 206 -12.11 3.61 -2.26
CA GLY A 206 -12.92 3.03 -1.19
C GLY A 206 -13.70 4.12 -0.45
N SER A 207 -13.88 3.90 0.86
CA SER A 207 -14.58 4.83 1.74
C SER A 207 -13.68 5.95 2.27
N CYS A 208 -14.32 7.02 2.73
CA CYS A 208 -13.69 8.12 3.45
C CYS A 208 -13.78 7.94 4.96
N PHE A 209 -12.74 8.38 5.66
CA PHE A 209 -12.73 8.54 7.11
C PHE A 209 -12.23 9.94 7.47
N ASP A 210 -12.91 10.60 8.41
CA ASP A 210 -12.43 11.82 9.06
C ASP A 210 -11.02 11.57 9.61
N GLY A 211 -10.14 12.54 9.39
CA GLY A 211 -8.72 12.43 9.70
C GLY A 211 -7.86 11.71 8.65
N MET A 212 -8.45 10.90 7.77
CA MET A 212 -7.71 10.12 6.78
C MET A 212 -7.96 10.57 5.34
N GLY A 213 -9.21 10.87 4.99
CA GLY A 213 -9.64 11.09 3.62
C GLY A 213 -10.13 9.80 2.94
N TRP A 214 -10.21 9.84 1.61
CA TRP A 214 -10.65 8.73 0.77
C TRP A 214 -9.54 7.70 0.62
N HIS A 215 -9.83 6.43 0.93
CA HIS A 215 -8.87 5.34 0.77
C HIS A 215 -8.79 4.90 -0.69
N TYR A 216 -7.59 4.61 -1.18
CA TYR A 216 -7.30 4.15 -2.54
C TYR A 216 -6.48 2.87 -2.48
N PHE A 217 -7.08 1.81 -3.00
CA PHE A 217 -6.55 0.45 -2.97
C PHE A 217 -6.11 0.01 -4.37
N LYS A 218 -5.17 -0.92 -4.45
CA LYS A 218 -4.74 -1.47 -5.73
C LYS A 218 -4.64 -2.99 -5.67
N ASP A 219 -5.27 -3.63 -6.63
CA ASP A 219 -5.07 -5.05 -6.93
C ASP A 219 -3.81 -5.21 -7.79
N ILE A 220 -2.77 -5.82 -7.22
CA ILE A 220 -1.48 -6.02 -7.91
C ILE A 220 -1.46 -7.26 -8.82
N SER A 221 -2.54 -8.06 -8.85
CA SER A 221 -2.70 -9.11 -9.88
C SER A 221 -3.05 -8.55 -11.26
N GLY A 222 -3.46 -7.28 -11.33
CA GLY A 222 -3.88 -6.61 -12.55
C GLY A 222 -5.34 -6.88 -12.94
N ALA A 223 -6.13 -7.51 -12.06
CA ALA A 223 -7.52 -7.84 -12.35
C ALA A 223 -8.51 -6.67 -12.12
N SER A 224 -8.17 -5.67 -11.29
CA SER A 224 -9.09 -4.57 -10.96
C SER A 224 -9.24 -3.52 -12.06
N THR A 225 -10.42 -2.91 -12.13
CA THR A 225 -10.66 -1.67 -12.88
C THR A 225 -10.54 -0.46 -11.94
N GLN A 226 -10.49 0.76 -12.49
CA GLN A 226 -10.51 2.00 -11.70
C GLN A 226 -11.76 2.11 -10.82
N GLU A 227 -12.86 1.47 -11.22
CA GLU A 227 -14.18 1.65 -10.63
C GLU A 227 -14.44 0.72 -9.44
N LYS A 228 -13.92 -0.51 -9.46
CA LYS A 228 -14.20 -1.50 -8.41
C LYS A 228 -13.08 -2.53 -8.26
N MET A 229 -12.85 -2.95 -7.02
CA MET A 229 -11.99 -4.10 -6.71
C MET A 229 -12.76 -5.39 -7.02
N ASN A 230 -12.07 -6.38 -7.60
CA ASN A 230 -12.70 -7.67 -7.85
C ASN A 230 -12.71 -8.52 -6.59
N PHE A 231 -13.87 -8.58 -5.94
CA PHE A 231 -14.07 -9.40 -4.75
C PHE A 231 -14.61 -10.80 -5.08
N PRO A 232 -14.27 -11.83 -4.25
CA PRO A 232 -13.37 -11.76 -3.11
C PRO A 232 -11.91 -11.62 -3.55
N LEU A 233 -11.16 -10.72 -2.90
CA LEU A 233 -9.77 -10.42 -3.23
C LEU A 233 -8.86 -11.42 -2.51
N ALA A 234 -7.91 -12.05 -3.21
CA ALA A 234 -6.83 -12.77 -2.54
C ALA A 234 -5.98 -11.76 -1.76
N ALA A 235 -5.73 -12.00 -0.48
CA ALA A 235 -5.02 -11.04 0.38
C ALA A 235 -3.62 -10.69 -0.16
N GLU A 236 -2.93 -11.64 -0.79
CA GLU A 236 -1.65 -11.41 -1.49
C GLU A 236 -1.75 -10.51 -2.74
N ASN A 237 -2.95 -10.23 -3.24
CA ASN A 237 -3.18 -9.34 -4.37
C ASN A 237 -3.45 -7.90 -3.93
N LEU A 238 -3.59 -7.62 -2.63
CA LEU A 238 -3.67 -6.26 -2.14
C LEU A 238 -2.27 -5.63 -2.11
N LEU A 239 -2.09 -4.47 -2.76
CA LEU A 239 -0.88 -3.67 -2.57
C LEU A 239 -0.71 -3.33 -1.07
N PRO A 240 0.42 -3.66 -0.43
CA PRO A 240 0.57 -3.50 1.02
C PRO A 240 0.77 -2.04 1.47
N VAL A 241 0.76 -1.08 0.55
CA VAL A 241 0.75 0.37 0.83
C VAL A 241 -0.53 0.95 0.24
N VAL A 242 -1.41 1.42 1.12
CA VAL A 242 -2.70 2.03 0.74
C VAL A 242 -2.56 3.54 0.84
N LEU A 243 -3.10 4.24 -0.16
CA LEU A 243 -3.05 5.71 -0.23
C LEU A 243 -4.35 6.29 0.30
N MET A 244 -4.27 7.49 0.88
CA MET A 244 -5.45 8.22 1.31
C MET A 244 -5.36 9.65 0.85
N PHE A 245 -6.43 10.15 0.21
CA PHE A 245 -6.46 11.48 -0.38
C PHE A 245 -7.53 12.36 0.27
N HIS A 246 -7.21 13.64 0.42
CA HIS A 246 -8.15 14.67 0.81
C HIS A 246 -8.00 15.88 -0.11
N ASN A 247 -9.11 16.34 -0.70
CA ASN A 247 -9.12 17.45 -1.67
C ASN A 247 -8.09 17.30 -2.80
N GLY A 248 -7.97 16.08 -3.36
CA GLY A 248 -7.05 15.79 -4.46
C GLY A 248 -5.59 15.56 -4.07
N ALA A 249 -5.18 15.89 -2.84
CA ALA A 249 -3.82 15.76 -2.33
C ALA A 249 -3.66 14.54 -1.41
N LEU A 250 -2.47 13.94 -1.40
CA LEU A 250 -2.13 12.82 -0.53
C LEU A 250 -2.17 13.27 0.93
N ASN A 251 -3.03 12.64 1.75
CA ASN A 251 -3.14 12.93 3.16
C ASN A 251 -2.37 11.95 4.05
N ALA A 252 -2.46 10.67 3.71
CA ALA A 252 -1.91 9.61 4.53
C ALA A 252 -1.63 8.36 3.70
N ILE A 253 -0.87 7.44 4.30
CA ILE A 253 -0.77 6.05 3.85
C ILE A 253 -1.04 5.11 5.01
N PHE A 254 -1.33 3.84 4.72
CA PHE A 254 -1.03 2.79 5.68
C PHE A 254 -0.27 1.62 5.06
N PHE A 255 0.49 0.94 5.91
CA PHE A 255 1.01 -0.39 5.65
C PHE A 255 0.00 -1.46 6.06
N ALA A 256 -0.15 -2.52 5.27
CA ALA A 256 -1.01 -3.66 5.57
C ALA A 256 -0.20 -4.95 5.74
N SER A 257 -0.54 -5.72 6.77
CA SER A 257 -0.02 -7.07 7.00
C SER A 257 -1.16 -8.05 7.27
N THR A 258 -1.07 -9.25 6.69
CA THR A 258 -2.02 -10.35 6.94
C THR A 258 -1.73 -11.11 8.24
N ASP A 259 -0.65 -10.76 8.93
CA ASP A 259 -0.29 -11.32 10.24
C ASP A 259 -0.56 -10.32 11.36
N VAL A 260 -0.81 -10.83 12.57
CA VAL A 260 -0.99 -10.02 13.77
C VAL A 260 0.35 -9.47 14.25
N GLN A 261 0.53 -8.16 14.11
CA GLN A 261 1.75 -7.44 14.47
C GLN A 261 1.71 -6.87 15.89
N GLN A 262 0.50 -6.70 16.44
CA GLN A 262 0.27 -6.35 17.82
C GLN A 262 0.64 -7.50 18.77
N GLN A 263 0.72 -7.18 20.06
CA GLN A 263 0.73 -8.16 21.13
C GLN A 263 -0.63 -8.12 21.84
N MET A 264 -1.31 -9.27 21.93
CA MET A 264 -2.63 -9.34 22.58
C MET A 264 -2.54 -9.40 24.11
N PHE A 265 -1.47 -9.98 24.66
CA PHE A 265 -1.30 -10.15 26.10
C PHE A 265 0.16 -10.01 26.57
N PRO A 266 0.48 -9.03 27.44
CA PRO A 266 -0.31 -7.82 27.67
C PRO A 266 -0.55 -7.03 26.36
N PRO A 267 -1.67 -6.28 26.22
CA PRO A 267 -1.95 -5.51 25.03
C PRO A 267 -0.84 -4.50 24.72
N ARG A 268 -0.24 -4.58 23.52
CA ARG A 268 0.69 -3.58 22.99
C ARG A 268 0.44 -3.39 21.50
N THR A 269 0.42 -2.13 21.08
CA THR A 269 0.21 -1.75 19.68
C THR A 269 1.42 -2.08 18.82
N ASN A 270 2.62 -2.06 19.39
CA ASN A 270 3.88 -2.26 18.68
C ASN A 270 4.06 -1.29 17.49
N GLY A 271 3.51 -0.07 17.59
CA GLY A 271 3.47 0.88 16.48
C GLY A 271 2.40 0.61 15.42
N TRP A 272 1.66 -0.49 15.51
CA TRP A 272 0.51 -0.79 14.65
C TRP A 272 -0.79 -0.25 15.26
N GLU A 273 -1.91 -0.39 14.55
CA GLU A 273 -3.21 -0.07 15.14
C GLU A 273 -3.51 -0.94 16.38
N PRO A 274 -4.21 -0.41 17.39
CA PRO A 274 -4.43 -1.12 18.66
C PRO A 274 -5.17 -2.44 18.51
N ILE A 275 -6.05 -2.54 17.50
CA ILE A 275 -6.89 -3.71 17.24
C ILE A 275 -6.66 -4.13 15.80
N PRO A 276 -6.16 -5.36 15.54
CA PRO A 276 -6.13 -5.89 14.20
C PRO A 276 -7.55 -6.07 13.64
N LEU A 277 -7.75 -5.78 12.37
CA LEU A 277 -9.05 -5.72 11.72
C LEU A 277 -9.43 -7.11 11.18
N PRO A 278 -10.52 -7.74 11.65
CA PRO A 278 -11.09 -8.88 10.95
C PRO A 278 -11.66 -8.44 9.59
N ASN A 279 -11.80 -9.38 8.65
CA ASN A 279 -12.27 -9.07 7.28
C ASN A 279 -13.51 -8.17 7.21
N PRO A 280 -14.58 -8.32 8.02
CA PRO A 280 -15.73 -7.42 7.96
C PRO A 280 -15.39 -5.96 8.30
N LEU A 281 -14.47 -5.72 9.25
CA LEU A 281 -14.03 -4.36 9.58
C LEU A 281 -13.04 -3.82 8.54
N MET A 282 -12.16 -4.67 8.01
CA MET A 282 -11.28 -4.30 6.89
C MET A 282 -12.12 -3.91 5.66
N CYS A 283 -13.19 -4.66 5.37
CA CYS A 283 -14.15 -4.34 4.32
C CYS A 283 -14.91 -3.05 4.54
N GLY A 284 -14.97 -2.54 5.77
CA GLY A 284 -15.46 -1.19 6.05
C GLY A 284 -14.65 -0.10 5.33
N ASN A 285 -13.42 -0.38 4.90
CA ASN A 285 -12.66 0.56 4.09
C ASN A 285 -13.15 0.63 2.62
N TRP A 286 -14.01 -0.29 2.19
CA TRP A 286 -14.64 -0.29 0.88
C TRP A 286 -16.12 0.07 0.99
N CYS A 287 -16.63 0.73 -0.04
CA CYS A 287 -18.05 1.02 -0.22
C CYS A 287 -18.75 -0.08 -1.02
N ASP A 288 -18.42 -1.34 -0.72
CA ASP A 288 -18.84 -2.50 -1.49
C ASP A 288 -19.39 -3.61 -0.58
N GLU A 289 -20.63 -4.00 -0.82
CA GLU A 289 -21.30 -5.06 -0.05
C GLU A 289 -20.75 -6.45 -0.38
N ASP A 290 -20.15 -6.63 -1.57
CA ASP A 290 -19.51 -7.87 -1.98
C ASP A 290 -18.09 -8.02 -1.42
N CYS A 291 -17.61 -7.05 -0.63
CA CYS A 291 -16.26 -7.09 -0.12
C CYS A 291 -15.96 -8.36 0.67
N GLY A 292 -14.85 -9.00 0.32
CA GLY A 292 -14.37 -10.19 1.00
C GLY A 292 -12.90 -10.47 0.67
N PHE A 293 -12.22 -11.17 1.58
CA PHE A 293 -10.83 -11.56 1.40
C PHE A 293 -10.65 -13.08 1.47
N GLN A 294 -9.76 -13.60 0.63
CA GLN A 294 -9.24 -14.96 0.72
C GLN A 294 -7.80 -14.94 1.23
N GLY A 295 -7.37 -16.02 1.90
CA GLY A 295 -5.99 -16.18 2.33
C GLY A 295 -5.59 -15.45 3.63
N THR A 296 -6.50 -14.66 4.21
CA THR A 296 -6.41 -14.14 5.58
C THR A 296 -7.81 -13.94 6.19
N TYR A 297 -7.87 -13.88 7.52
CA TYR A 297 -9.06 -13.48 8.29
C TYR A 297 -8.86 -12.17 9.05
N ILE A 298 -7.62 -11.66 9.09
CA ILE A 298 -7.21 -10.57 9.96
C ILE A 298 -6.12 -9.71 9.29
N TRP A 299 -6.13 -8.43 9.65
CA TRP A 299 -5.23 -7.43 9.10
C TRP A 299 -4.63 -6.59 10.23
N SER A 300 -3.31 -6.44 10.22
CA SER A 300 -2.66 -5.36 10.97
C SER A 300 -2.42 -4.20 10.01
N THR A 301 -2.82 -3.00 10.42
CA THR A 301 -2.53 -1.77 9.68
C THR A 301 -1.68 -0.81 10.50
N GLN A 302 -0.92 0.04 9.84
CA GLN A 302 -0.15 1.11 10.47
C GLN A 302 -0.26 2.37 9.62
N HIS A 303 -0.98 3.37 10.13
CA HIS A 303 -1.21 4.63 9.42
C HIS A 303 -0.09 5.63 9.65
N TRP A 304 0.20 6.42 8.62
CA TRP A 304 1.10 7.57 8.64
C TRP A 304 0.39 8.75 7.96
N TYR A 305 0.29 9.87 8.65
CA TYR A 305 -0.40 11.08 8.19
C TYR A 305 0.61 12.19 7.92
N PHE A 306 0.38 12.93 6.84
CA PHE A 306 1.27 14.00 6.36
C PHE A 306 0.72 15.41 6.56
N HIS A 307 -0.58 15.53 6.82
CA HIS A 307 -1.24 16.80 7.18
C HIS A 307 -1.97 16.69 8.52
N ASP A 308 -2.41 17.84 9.04
CA ASP A 308 -3.22 17.93 10.24
C ASP A 308 -4.55 17.17 10.06
N TYR A 309 -4.60 15.97 10.63
CA TYR A 309 -5.76 15.09 10.61
C TYR A 309 -7.03 15.74 11.18
N THR A 310 -6.94 16.78 12.02
CA THR A 310 -8.14 17.43 12.56
C THR A 310 -8.91 18.23 11.51
N THR A 311 -8.23 18.64 10.44
CA THR A 311 -8.81 19.42 9.34
C THR A 311 -9.41 18.56 8.22
N VAL A 312 -9.06 17.27 8.18
CA VAL A 312 -9.51 16.33 7.16
C VAL A 312 -10.90 15.83 7.49
N LYS A 313 -11.89 16.24 6.67
CA LYS A 313 -13.29 15.86 6.82
C LYS A 313 -13.85 15.20 5.58
N CYS A 314 -14.65 14.16 5.77
CA CYS A 314 -15.39 13.57 4.67
C CYS A 314 -16.45 14.55 4.15
N PRO A 315 -16.75 14.56 2.83
CA PRO A 315 -17.80 15.41 2.29
C PRO A 315 -19.13 15.17 3.00
N ALA A 316 -19.83 16.26 3.37
CA ALA A 316 -21.14 16.17 4.01
C ALA A 316 -22.22 15.48 3.14
N THR A 317 -21.95 15.35 1.84
CA THR A 317 -22.80 14.62 0.89
C THR A 317 -22.66 13.10 0.98
N ALA A 318 -21.56 12.59 1.56
CA ALA A 318 -21.32 11.17 1.72
C ALA A 318 -22.26 10.57 2.79
N SER A 319 -22.65 9.31 2.59
CA SER A 319 -23.40 8.50 3.55
C SER A 319 -22.43 7.74 4.45
N CYS A 320 -22.43 8.03 5.75
CA CYS A 320 -21.51 7.41 6.70
C CYS A 320 -22.21 6.39 7.58
N LYS A 321 -21.61 5.20 7.75
CA LYS A 321 -22.14 4.17 8.67
C LYS A 321 -21.99 4.59 10.14
N THR A 322 -20.92 5.31 10.46
CA THR A 322 -20.66 5.91 11.76
C THR A 322 -20.25 7.37 11.53
N SER A 323 -20.55 8.29 12.45
CA SER A 323 -20.24 9.72 12.26
C SER A 323 -18.78 9.95 11.85
N GLY A 324 -18.57 10.41 10.62
CA GLY A 324 -17.25 10.66 10.04
C GLY A 324 -16.42 9.41 9.70
N LEU A 325 -16.98 8.20 9.79
CA LEU A 325 -16.24 6.96 9.50
C LEU A 325 -17.02 6.10 8.51
N ILE A 326 -16.29 5.43 7.62
CA ILE A 326 -16.88 4.55 6.60
C ILE A 326 -17.93 5.34 5.79
N CYS A 327 -17.51 6.50 5.29
CA CYS A 327 -18.33 7.39 4.47
C CYS A 327 -18.20 7.00 3.00
N CYS A 328 -19.34 6.75 2.36
CA CYS A 328 -19.43 6.35 0.97
C CYS A 328 -20.19 7.39 0.15
N GLU A 329 -19.80 7.57 -1.10
CA GLU A 329 -20.63 8.35 -2.03
C GLU A 329 -22.00 7.70 -2.18
N LYS A 330 -23.04 8.51 -2.38
CA LYS A 330 -24.41 8.06 -2.55
C LYS A 330 -24.68 7.60 -3.97
#